data_AF-A0A968JY60-F1
#
_entry.id   AF-A0A968JY60-F1
#
_cell.length_a   1.000
_cell.length_b   1.000
_cell.length_c   1.000
_cell.angle_alpha   90.00
_cell.angle_beta   90.00
_cell.angle_gamma   90.00
#
_symmetry.space_group_name_H-M   'P 1'
#
loop_
_entity.id
_entity.type
_entity.pdbx_description
1 polymer ?
#
loop_
_entity_poly.entity_id
_entity_poly.type
_entity_poly.pdbx_seq_one_letter_code
_entity_poly.pdbx_strand_id
1 'polypeptide(L)'
;MQQIKKSYLLVSFSIILSVLTSNAQNGNSAVSYLNSISQEYQRIQKDMWDYTSTIAHSRSARKVDNKRVDLMNTINKSKQNVRALPSFEGDKSLEDSVVAFLTLSYKVLNNDFADIIDMEAVAEQSYDKM
;
A
#
# COMPACT_ATOMS: atom_id res chain seq x y z
N MET A 1 59.36 4.38 -33.50
CA MET A 1 58.50 5.15 -32.56
C MET A 1 57.03 5.31 -32.99
N GLN A 2 56.68 5.31 -34.29
CA GLN A 2 55.28 5.49 -34.74
C GLN A 2 54.33 4.32 -34.41
N GLN A 3 54.82 3.07 -34.43
CA GLN A 3 54.01 1.88 -34.08
C GLN A 3 53.57 1.88 -32.61
N ILE A 4 54.45 2.35 -31.72
CA ILE A 4 54.19 2.42 -30.28
C ILE A 4 53.08 3.45 -29.98
N LYS A 5 53.06 4.60 -30.67
CA LYS A 5 52.03 5.63 -30.53
C LYS A 5 50.64 5.16 -31.00
N LYS A 6 50.56 4.35 -32.06
CA LYS A 6 49.31 3.73 -32.54
C LYS A 6 48.76 2.69 -31.56
N SER A 7 49.63 1.95 -30.87
CA SER A 7 49.24 0.97 -29.86
C SER A 7 48.60 1.63 -28.63
N TYR A 8 49.15 2.75 -28.14
CA TYR A 8 48.53 3.53 -27.05
C TYR A 8 47.16 4.12 -27.44
N LEU A 9 47.00 4.54 -28.69
CA LEU A 9 45.74 5.10 -29.20
C LEU A 9 44.64 4.04 -29.34
N LEU A 10 45.00 2.79 -29.68
CA LEU A 10 44.06 1.65 -29.71
C LEU A 10 43.65 1.19 -28.30
N VAL A 11 44.58 1.24 -27.34
CA VAL A 11 44.28 0.91 -25.93
C VAL A 11 43.36 1.98 -25.31
N SER A 12 43.60 3.27 -25.56
CA SER A 12 42.72 4.33 -25.06
C SER A 12 41.31 4.23 -25.66
N PHE A 13 41.19 3.83 -26.93
CA PHE A 13 39.90 3.66 -27.59
C PHE A 13 39.09 2.48 -27.01
N SER A 14 39.76 1.39 -26.63
CA SER A 14 39.11 0.22 -25.99
C SER A 14 38.62 0.51 -24.56
N ILE A 15 39.31 1.39 -23.83
CA ILE A 15 38.90 1.83 -22.48
C ILE A 15 37.65 2.73 -22.56
N ILE A 16 37.53 3.58 -23.58
CA ILE A 16 36.35 4.46 -23.75
C ILE A 16 35.10 3.65 -24.11
N LEU A 17 35.25 2.57 -24.89
CA LEU A 17 34.13 1.74 -25.34
C LEU A 17 33.50 0.91 -24.21
N SER A 18 34.23 0.63 -23.13
CA SER A 18 33.74 -0.13 -21.98
C SER A 18 32.97 0.72 -20.96
N VAL A 19 33.02 2.05 -21.03
CA VAL A 19 32.24 2.95 -20.16
C VAL A 19 30.79 3.10 -20.63
N LEU A 20 30.51 2.81 -21.91
CA LEU A 20 29.19 2.96 -22.54
C LEU A 20 28.18 1.84 -22.20
N THR A 21 28.60 0.78 -21.49
CA THR A 21 27.74 -0.34 -21.09
C THR A 21 27.16 -0.19 -19.67
N SER A 22 27.20 1.02 -19.11
CA SER A 22 26.54 1.33 -17.83
C SER A 22 25.02 1.15 -17.98
N ASN A 23 24.53 0.04 -17.44
CA ASN A 23 23.14 -0.36 -17.49
C ASN A 23 22.32 0.40 -16.44
N ALA A 24 21.42 1.29 -16.86
CA ALA A 24 20.47 2.01 -16.02
C ALA A 24 19.29 1.14 -15.50
N GLN A 25 19.51 -0.16 -15.27
CA GLN A 25 18.44 -1.16 -15.06
C GLN A 25 17.67 -1.04 -13.73
N ASN A 26 17.97 -0.05 -12.87
CA ASN A 26 17.28 0.16 -11.59
C ASN A 26 15.85 0.72 -11.70
N GLY A 27 15.44 1.29 -12.84
CA GLY A 27 14.10 1.87 -12.98
C GLY A 27 12.95 0.86 -12.81
N ASN A 28 13.16 -0.40 -13.22
CA ASN A 28 12.12 -1.43 -13.13
C ASN A 28 11.89 -1.91 -11.69
N SER A 29 12.88 -1.86 -10.80
CA SER A 29 12.72 -2.33 -9.42
C SER A 29 11.88 -1.35 -8.58
N ALA A 30 12.10 -0.05 -8.74
CA ALA A 30 11.36 0.99 -8.04
C ALA A 30 9.87 0.98 -8.41
N VAL A 31 9.57 0.89 -9.71
CA VAL A 31 8.18 0.81 -10.21
C VAL A 31 7.51 -0.47 -9.72
N SER A 32 8.20 -1.61 -9.77
CA SER A 32 7.67 -2.88 -9.26
C SER A 32 7.37 -2.85 -7.76
N TYR A 33 8.27 -2.23 -6.99
CA TYR A 33 8.10 -2.05 -5.54
C TYR A 33 6.87 -1.18 -5.22
N LEU A 34 6.77 0.00 -5.84
CA LEU A 34 5.62 0.89 -5.66
C LEU A 34 4.31 0.27 -6.15
N ASN A 35 4.34 -0.50 -7.23
CA ASN A 35 3.18 -1.23 -7.71
C ASN A 35 2.69 -2.28 -6.70
N SER A 36 3.60 -2.93 -5.98
CA SER A 36 3.22 -3.90 -4.94
C SER A 36 2.43 -3.24 -3.82
N ILE A 37 2.87 -2.07 -3.35
CA ILE A 37 2.15 -1.27 -2.35
C ILE A 37 0.83 -0.73 -2.93
N SER A 38 0.85 -0.27 -4.18
CA SER A 38 -0.34 0.30 -4.84
C SER A 38 -1.46 -0.72 -5.01
N GLN A 39 -1.13 -1.99 -5.31
CA GLN A 39 -2.11 -3.07 -5.41
C GLN A 39 -2.80 -3.33 -4.06
N GLU A 40 -2.05 -3.30 -2.96
CA GLU A 40 -2.64 -3.41 -1.62
C GLU A 40 -3.59 -2.25 -1.33
N TYR A 41 -3.16 -1.04 -1.67
CA TYR A 41 -3.99 0.15 -1.50
C TYR A 41 -5.29 0.09 -2.32
N GLN A 42 -5.25 -0.37 -3.57
CA GLN A 42 -6.44 -0.54 -4.41
C GLN A 42 -7.46 -1.52 -3.83
N ARG A 43 -7.00 -2.61 -3.21
CA ARG A 43 -7.89 -3.57 -2.53
C ARG A 43 -8.59 -2.92 -1.34
N ILE A 44 -7.84 -2.20 -0.51
CA ILE A 44 -8.40 -1.47 0.63
C ILE A 44 -9.41 -0.42 0.14
N GLN A 45 -9.07 0.34 -0.92
CA GLN A 45 -9.98 1.33 -1.48
C GLN A 45 -11.31 0.74 -1.92
N LYS A 46 -11.28 -0.42 -2.58
CA LYS A 46 -12.51 -1.10 -3.02
C LYS A 46 -13.43 -1.41 -1.84
N ASP A 47 -12.89 -2.04 -0.79
CA ASP A 47 -13.70 -2.40 0.38
C ASP A 47 -14.12 -1.15 1.19
N MET A 48 -13.31 -0.10 1.17
CA MET A 48 -13.66 1.20 1.77
C MET A 48 -14.84 1.85 1.05
N TRP A 49 -14.88 1.80 -0.28
CA TRP A 49 -16.01 2.28 -1.07
C TRP A 49 -17.28 1.49 -0.79
N ASP A 50 -17.17 0.16 -0.71
CA ASP A 50 -18.30 -0.72 -0.36
C ASP A 50 -18.84 -0.42 1.05
N TYR A 51 -17.94 -0.24 2.03
CA TYR A 51 -18.28 0.12 3.40
C TYR A 51 -18.96 1.49 3.46
N THR A 52 -18.34 2.53 2.88
CA THR A 52 -18.85 3.91 2.89
C THR A 52 -20.21 4.00 2.20
N SER A 53 -20.37 3.33 1.06
CA SER A 53 -21.64 3.26 0.34
C SER A 53 -22.72 2.54 1.17
N THR A 54 -22.34 1.46 1.89
CA THR A 54 -23.27 0.72 2.74
C THR A 54 -23.73 1.55 3.94
N ILE A 55 -22.84 2.29 4.59
CA ILE A 55 -23.21 3.23 5.67
C ILE A 55 -24.21 4.28 5.16
N ALA A 56 -23.95 4.86 3.99
CA ALA A 56 -24.77 5.95 3.47
C ALA A 56 -26.20 5.52 3.11
N HIS A 57 -26.41 4.26 2.71
CA HIS A 57 -27.69 3.81 2.15
C HIS A 57 -28.39 2.69 2.95
N SER A 58 -27.69 1.98 3.84
CA SER A 58 -28.26 0.85 4.56
C SER A 58 -28.82 1.26 5.92
N ARG A 59 -30.03 0.79 6.23
CA ARG A 59 -30.64 0.92 7.56
C ARG A 59 -30.28 -0.23 8.51
N SER A 60 -29.52 -1.23 8.06
CA SER A 60 -29.18 -2.40 8.87
C SER A 60 -27.75 -2.27 9.40
N ALA A 61 -27.62 -2.08 10.72
CA ALA A 61 -26.31 -2.01 11.35
C ALA A 61 -25.50 -3.30 11.15
N ARG A 62 -26.16 -4.46 11.21
CA ARG A 62 -25.54 -5.75 10.88
C ARG A 62 -24.90 -5.77 9.48
N LYS A 63 -25.56 -5.18 8.48
CA LYS A 63 -25.00 -5.12 7.12
C LYS A 63 -23.78 -4.20 7.05
N VAL A 64 -23.84 -3.07 7.75
CA VAL A 64 -22.71 -2.13 7.88
C VAL A 64 -21.54 -2.79 8.60
N ASP A 65 -21.80 -3.50 9.70
CA ASP A 65 -20.82 -4.24 10.50
C ASP A 65 -20.08 -5.30 9.67
N ASN A 66 -20.81 -6.11 8.91
CA ASN A 66 -20.21 -7.09 8.02
C ASN A 66 -19.23 -6.43 7.03
N LYS A 67 -19.61 -5.28 6.43
CA LYS A 67 -18.73 -4.55 5.51
C LYS A 67 -17.53 -3.91 6.20
N ARG A 68 -17.68 -3.47 7.44
CA ARG A 68 -16.55 -3.02 8.26
C ARG A 68 -15.56 -4.15 8.51
N VAL A 69 -16.06 -5.33 8.90
CA VAL A 69 -15.23 -6.51 9.15
C VAL A 69 -14.49 -6.94 7.88
N ASP A 70 -15.16 -6.93 6.73
CA ASP A 70 -14.53 -7.18 5.43
C ASP A 70 -13.36 -6.21 5.19
N LEU A 71 -13.59 -4.90 5.34
CA LEU A 71 -12.57 -3.87 5.20
C LEU A 71 -11.40 -4.05 6.19
N MET A 72 -11.70 -4.34 7.46
CA MET A 72 -10.68 -4.58 8.49
C MET A 72 -9.81 -5.79 8.16
N ASN A 73 -10.41 -6.87 7.64
CA ASN A 73 -9.68 -8.05 7.20
C ASN A 73 -8.74 -7.73 6.04
N THR A 74 -9.21 -6.95 5.06
CA THR A 74 -8.40 -6.50 3.93
C THR A 74 -7.25 -5.61 4.39
N ILE A 75 -7.49 -4.63 5.26
CA ILE A 75 -6.43 -3.79 5.85
C ILE A 75 -5.38 -4.63 6.56
N ASN A 76 -5.80 -5.62 7.36
CA ASN A 76 -4.86 -6.45 8.12
C ASN A 76 -4.01 -7.33 7.19
N LYS A 77 -4.61 -7.90 6.15
CA LYS A 77 -3.91 -8.68 5.12
C LYS A 77 -2.93 -7.81 4.34
N SER A 78 -3.36 -6.64 3.87
CA SER A 78 -2.51 -5.69 3.16
C SER A 78 -1.35 -5.20 4.03
N LYS A 79 -1.58 -4.95 5.32
CA LYS A 79 -0.52 -4.61 6.28
C LYS A 79 0.52 -5.73 6.40
N GLN A 80 0.09 -6.99 6.48
CA GLN A 80 0.99 -8.14 6.51
C GLN A 80 1.81 -8.25 5.23
N ASN A 81 1.17 -8.06 4.07
CA ASN A 81 1.84 -8.10 2.77
C ASN A 81 2.89 -6.99 2.63
N VAL A 82 2.55 -5.75 3.00
CA VAL A 82 3.50 -4.63 2.97
C VAL A 82 4.66 -4.87 3.94
N ARG A 83 4.40 -5.37 5.15
CA ARG A 83 5.45 -5.67 6.13
C ARG A 83 6.42 -6.75 5.66
N ALA A 84 5.95 -7.67 4.82
CA ALA A 84 6.74 -8.76 4.26
C ALA A 84 7.57 -8.35 3.04
N LEU A 85 7.43 -7.10 2.55
CA LEU A 85 8.26 -6.60 1.46
C LEU A 85 9.73 -6.50 1.91
N PRO A 86 10.68 -6.76 1.01
CA PRO A 86 12.09 -6.48 1.28
C PRO A 86 12.30 -4.96 1.29
N SER A 87 13.24 -4.49 2.11
CA SER A 87 13.58 -3.07 2.15
C SER A 87 14.10 -2.60 0.79
N PHE A 88 13.59 -1.46 0.32
CA PHE A 88 13.95 -0.91 -0.97
C PHE A 88 15.27 -0.16 -0.85
N GLU A 89 16.31 -0.62 -1.55
CA GLU A 89 17.66 -0.04 -1.47
C GLU A 89 18.22 0.02 -0.02
N GLY A 90 17.78 -0.90 0.84
CA GLY A 90 18.15 -0.91 2.27
C GLY A 90 17.35 0.06 3.14
N ASP A 91 16.42 0.82 2.56
CA ASP A 91 15.50 1.69 3.28
C ASP A 91 14.12 1.03 3.46
N LYS A 92 13.65 1.07 4.70
CA LYS A 92 12.39 0.51 5.20
C LYS A 92 11.37 1.61 5.56
N SER A 93 11.73 2.88 5.40
CA SER A 93 10.93 4.04 5.79
C SER A 93 9.51 4.04 5.21
N LEU A 94 9.38 3.72 3.92
CA LEU A 94 8.09 3.73 3.22
C LEU A 94 7.17 2.60 3.70
N GLU A 95 7.67 1.37 3.78
CA GLU A 95 6.87 0.23 4.23
C GLU A 95 6.45 0.37 5.70
N ASP A 96 7.34 0.88 6.57
CA ASP A 96 7.01 1.16 7.97
C ASP A 96 5.94 2.25 8.10
N SER A 97 6.04 3.31 7.30
CA SER A 97 5.03 4.39 7.27
C SER A 97 3.67 3.86 6.82
N VAL A 98 3.63 3.03 5.78
CA VAL A 98 2.39 2.39 5.30
C VAL A 98 1.82 1.46 6.36
N VAL A 99 2.65 0.63 7.01
CA VAL A 99 2.20 -0.27 8.09
C VAL A 99 1.64 0.52 9.27
N ALA A 100 2.27 1.64 9.65
CA ALA A 100 1.79 2.51 10.71
C ALA A 100 0.43 3.13 10.36
N PHE A 101 0.29 3.65 9.13
CA PHE A 101 -0.98 4.17 8.62
C PHE A 101 -2.08 3.12 8.65
N LEU A 102 -1.83 1.92 8.11
CA LEU A 102 -2.81 0.84 8.10
C LEU A 102 -3.18 0.36 9.51
N THR A 103 -2.24 0.39 10.45
CA THR A 103 -2.49 0.08 11.85
C THR A 103 -3.40 1.11 12.50
N LEU A 104 -3.19 2.40 12.21
CA LEU A 104 -4.06 3.46 12.68
C LEU A 104 -5.47 3.31 12.10
N SER A 105 -5.59 3.13 10.78
CA SER A 105 -6.88 2.95 10.10
C SER A 105 -7.67 1.76 10.66
N TYR A 106 -6.99 0.64 10.94
CA TYR A 106 -7.63 -0.51 11.58
C TYR A 106 -8.20 -0.17 12.96
N LYS A 107 -7.44 0.56 13.78
CA LYS A 107 -7.89 0.97 15.13
C LYS A 107 -9.07 1.93 15.07
N VAL A 108 -9.04 2.91 14.15
CA VAL A 108 -10.13 3.87 13.96
C VAL A 108 -11.42 3.13 13.59
N LEU A 109 -11.38 2.26 12.58
CA LEU A 109 -12.55 1.46 12.19
C LEU A 109 -13.09 0.63 13.35
N ASN A 110 -12.21 0.02 14.15
CA ASN A 110 -12.65 -0.77 15.28
C ASN A 110 -13.34 0.06 16.38
N ASN A 111 -12.91 1.32 16.55
CA ASN A 111 -13.51 2.24 17.52
C ASN A 111 -14.84 2.82 16.99
N ASP A 112 -14.93 3.18 15.71
CA ASP A 112 -16.13 3.78 15.09
C ASP A 112 -17.36 2.85 15.16
N PHE A 113 -17.16 1.53 15.31
CA PHE A 113 -18.28 0.60 15.50
C PHE A 113 -18.97 0.73 16.84
N ALA A 114 -18.25 1.12 17.90
CA ALA A 114 -18.84 1.31 19.21
C ALA A 114 -19.96 2.36 19.15
N ASP A 115 -19.75 3.42 18.36
CA ASP A 115 -20.72 4.49 18.15
C ASP A 115 -21.93 4.05 17.30
N ILE A 116 -21.73 3.14 16.34
CA ILE A 116 -22.82 2.58 15.51
C ILE A 116 -23.76 1.70 16.34
N ILE A 117 -23.21 0.84 17.21
CA ILE A 117 -24.00 0.02 18.14
C ILE A 117 -24.85 0.91 19.05
N ASP A 118 -24.27 2.00 19.54
CA ASP A 118 -24.95 2.93 20.44
C ASP A 118 -26.13 3.64 19.73
N MET A 119 -25.95 4.06 18.48
CA MET A 119 -27.03 4.68 17.69
C MET A 119 -28.18 3.71 17.34
N GLU A 120 -27.91 2.42 17.12
CA GLU A 120 -28.96 1.42 16.88
C GLU A 120 -29.82 1.21 18.14
N ALA A 121 -29.19 1.12 19.31
CA ALA A 121 -29.89 1.01 20.58
C ALA A 121 -30.80 2.22 20.87
N VAL A 122 -30.36 3.44 20.51
CA VAL A 122 -31.17 4.67 20.64
C VAL A 122 -32.36 4.69 19.67
N ALA A 123 -32.16 4.21 18.44
CA ALA A 123 -33.21 4.15 17.43
C ALA A 123 -34.31 3.14 17.80
N GLU A 124 -33.93 1.95 18.32
CA GLU A 124 -34.86 0.92 18.77
C GLU A 124 -35.69 1.41 19.98
N GLN A 125 -35.04 2.04 20.96
CA GLN A 125 -35.74 2.68 22.08
C GLN A 125 -36.70 3.79 21.66
N SER A 126 -36.43 4.49 20.56
CA SER A 126 -37.31 5.55 20.06
C SER A 126 -38.56 4.97 19.40
N TYR A 127 -38.47 3.80 18.76
CA TYR A 127 -39.60 3.09 18.16
C TYR A 127 -40.45 2.38 19.22
N ASP A 128 -39.83 1.78 20.23
CA ASP A 128 -40.53 1.15 21.36
C ASP A 128 -41.25 2.17 22.27
N LYS A 129 -40.83 3.45 22.21
CA LYS A 129 -41.46 4.56 22.93
C LYS A 129 -42.52 5.31 22.11
N MET A 130 -42.77 4.92 20.86
CA MET A 130 -43.87 5.41 20.00
C MET A 130 -45.05 4.46 20.02
#